data_AF-A0A383AYR4-F1
#
_entry.id   AF-A0A383AYR4-F1
#
_cell.length_a   1.000
_cell.length_b   1.000
_cell.length_c   1.000
_cell.angle_alpha   90.00
_cell.angle_beta   90.00
_cell.angle_gamma   90.00
#
_symmetry.space_group_name_H-M   'P 1'
#
loop_
_entity.id
_entity.type
_entity.pdbx_description
1 polymer ?
#
loop_
_entity_poly.entity_id
_entity_poly.type
_entity_poly.pdbx_seq_one_letter_code
_entity_poly.pdbx_strand_id
1 'polypeptide(L)'
;KWELKGRGIYKNQLMVLDMLAHNNWERPIYFAITVGTDNFMGLEKYFQLEGLSYRLVPYIANSPDRQTGVVNIDIMYDNLMHKFTWGGLNDPDVYLDETNTRMVMNFRNNFARLAEALYRKNRKDSAIAVIDKCIEEMPKTTAPFSYFSFPLVNTYYLLDANKKGDVILADMIESFLDEFHYLNAIKDKNGIKRNREIAGSVLSNISQLIQRFKLADASYTYSELKGKYFKEKNETKEEISKNDYLINT
;
A
#
# COMPACT_ATOMS: atom_id res chain seq x y z
N LYS A 1 0.08 8.63 30.99
CA LYS A 1 0.17 10.12 30.96
C LYS A 1 0.42 10.55 29.51
N TRP A 2 -0.42 11.41 28.96
CA TRP A 2 -0.23 12.03 27.64
C TRP A 2 -0.44 13.54 27.75
N GLU A 3 0.02 14.27 26.75
CA GLU A 3 -0.10 15.72 26.69
C GLU A 3 -1.05 16.08 25.55
N LEU A 4 -2.03 16.93 25.87
CA LEU A 4 -2.94 17.46 24.87
C LEU A 4 -2.15 18.44 23.99
N LYS A 5 -2.16 18.20 22.68
CA LYS A 5 -1.51 19.07 21.69
C LYS A 5 -2.45 20.20 21.28
N GLY A 6 -1.90 21.41 21.06
CA GLY A 6 -2.62 22.56 20.54
C GLY A 6 -2.57 23.78 21.46
N ARG A 7 -3.12 24.92 20.97
CA ARG A 7 -3.18 26.20 21.71
C ARG A 7 -4.53 26.46 22.40
N GLY A 8 -5.45 25.50 22.32
CA GLY A 8 -6.79 25.59 22.88
C GLY A 8 -7.55 24.28 22.70
N ILE A 9 -8.71 24.18 23.35
CA ILE A 9 -9.57 22.99 23.27
C ILE A 9 -10.85 23.35 22.51
N TYR A 10 -11.09 22.67 21.40
CA TYR A 10 -12.30 22.83 20.60
C TYR A 10 -13.44 21.91 21.08
N LYS A 11 -14.68 22.18 20.64
CA LYS A 11 -15.87 21.41 21.05
C LYS A 11 -15.73 19.92 20.76
N ASN A 12 -15.21 19.54 19.59
CA ASN A 12 -14.96 18.14 19.24
C ASN A 12 -13.97 17.46 20.21
N GLN A 13 -12.92 18.18 20.63
CA GLN A 13 -11.94 17.66 21.60
C GLN A 13 -12.54 17.53 23.00
N LEU A 14 -13.38 18.48 23.43
CA LEU A 14 -14.12 18.38 24.69
C LEU A 14 -15.03 17.14 24.72
N MET A 15 -15.71 16.84 23.62
CA MET A 15 -16.54 15.63 23.52
C MET A 15 -15.70 14.35 23.67
N VAL A 16 -14.51 14.29 23.05
CA VAL A 16 -13.59 13.15 23.23
C VAL A 16 -13.16 13.02 24.69
N LEU A 17 -12.79 14.13 25.35
CA LEU A 17 -12.42 14.11 26.78
C LEU A 17 -13.58 13.65 27.67
N ASP A 18 -14.79 14.11 27.39
CA ASP A 18 -16.00 13.72 28.13
C ASP A 18 -16.30 12.22 27.97
N MET A 19 -16.20 11.70 26.74
CA MET A 19 -16.30 10.26 26.47
C MET A 19 -15.24 9.49 27.25
N LEU A 20 -13.97 9.95 27.26
CA LEU A 20 -12.89 9.28 27.97
C LEU A 20 -13.09 9.29 29.50
N ALA A 21 -13.64 10.37 30.04
CA ALA A 21 -13.89 10.52 31.47
C ALA A 21 -15.00 9.59 31.99
N HIS A 22 -16.00 9.27 31.15
CA HIS A 22 -17.19 8.54 31.58
C HIS A 22 -17.30 7.11 31.03
N ASN A 23 -16.46 6.71 30.06
CA ASN A 23 -16.58 5.41 29.40
C ASN A 23 -16.08 4.21 30.23
N ASN A 24 -15.26 4.41 31.27
CA ASN A 24 -14.71 3.34 32.15
C ASN A 24 -14.20 2.07 31.42
N TRP A 25 -13.76 2.22 30.16
CA TRP A 25 -13.40 1.12 29.25
C TRP A 25 -14.51 0.10 28.95
N GLU A 26 -15.78 0.44 29.20
CA GLU A 26 -16.92 -0.42 28.89
C GLU A 26 -17.20 -0.51 27.39
N ARG A 27 -16.95 0.58 26.64
CA ARG A 27 -17.05 0.60 25.18
C ARG A 27 -15.70 0.91 24.53
N PRO A 28 -15.35 0.27 23.40
CA PRO A 28 -14.15 0.63 22.68
C PRO A 28 -14.31 2.00 22.00
N ILE A 29 -13.28 2.85 22.11
CA ILE A 29 -13.23 4.16 21.46
C ILE A 29 -12.37 4.04 20.21
N TYR A 30 -12.89 4.50 19.08
CA TYR A 30 -12.20 4.45 17.79
C TYR A 30 -12.04 5.84 17.18
N PHE A 31 -10.91 6.03 16.49
CA PHE A 31 -10.62 7.19 15.66
C PHE A 31 -10.56 6.74 14.20
N ALA A 32 -11.11 7.55 13.29
CA ALA A 32 -11.02 7.29 11.86
C ALA A 32 -9.56 7.44 11.38
N ILE A 33 -9.12 6.60 10.43
CA ILE A 33 -7.76 6.69 9.88
C ILE A 33 -7.56 7.89 8.95
N THR A 34 -8.65 8.51 8.49
CA THR A 34 -8.66 9.56 7.48
C THR A 34 -8.66 10.98 8.05
N VAL A 35 -8.75 11.15 9.38
CA VAL A 35 -8.68 12.48 10.00
C VAL A 35 -7.23 12.90 10.20
N GLY A 36 -6.98 14.21 10.11
CA GLY A 36 -5.66 14.77 10.38
C GLY A 36 -5.22 14.52 11.82
N THR A 37 -3.90 14.41 12.03
CA THR A 37 -3.28 14.11 13.34
C THR A 37 -3.67 15.07 14.45
N ASP A 38 -4.09 16.30 14.12
CA ASP A 38 -4.59 17.29 15.08
C ASP A 38 -5.86 16.82 15.81
N ASN A 39 -6.61 15.89 15.21
CA ASN A 39 -7.79 15.26 15.82
C ASN A 39 -7.43 14.13 16.79
N PHE A 40 -6.18 13.66 16.83
CA PHE A 40 -5.76 12.56 17.71
C PHE A 40 -5.41 13.03 19.12
N MET A 41 -5.29 14.34 19.37
CA MET A 41 -5.15 14.90 20.71
C MET A 41 -3.93 14.37 21.51
N GLY A 42 -2.89 13.88 20.84
CA GLY A 42 -1.71 13.27 21.48
C GLY A 42 -1.89 11.80 21.86
N LEU A 43 -3.01 11.18 21.45
CA LEU A 43 -3.36 9.79 21.74
C LEU A 43 -2.78 8.79 20.72
N GLU A 44 -2.12 9.25 19.65
CA GLU A 44 -1.65 8.40 18.55
C GLU A 44 -0.73 7.25 18.99
N LYS A 45 0.02 7.42 20.09
CA LYS A 45 0.88 6.38 20.68
C LYS A 45 0.12 5.27 21.41
N TYR A 46 -1.20 5.41 21.54
CA TYR A 46 -2.12 4.46 22.17
C TYR A 46 -3.08 3.86 21.15
N PHE A 47 -2.78 3.98 19.85
CA PHE A 47 -3.65 3.49 18.80
C PHE A 47 -3.29 2.07 18.40
N GLN A 48 -4.33 1.30 18.13
CA GLN A 48 -4.25 -0.02 17.54
C GLN A 48 -5.10 -0.03 16.27
N LEU A 49 -4.50 -0.34 15.13
CA LEU A 49 -5.21 -0.48 13.86
C LEU A 49 -6.01 -1.79 13.88
N GLU A 50 -7.32 -1.67 13.67
CA GLU A 50 -8.31 -2.77 13.67
C GLU A 50 -9.25 -2.70 12.45
N GLY A 51 -8.75 -2.25 11.32
CA GLY A 51 -9.45 -2.21 10.04
C GLY A 51 -9.30 -0.84 9.43
N LEU A 52 -10.42 -0.12 9.28
CA LEU A 52 -10.43 1.27 8.81
C LEU A 52 -10.44 2.29 9.95
N SER A 53 -10.10 1.86 11.17
CA SER A 53 -10.11 2.69 12.37
C SER A 53 -8.98 2.31 13.34
N TYR A 54 -8.61 3.29 14.17
CA TYR A 54 -7.67 3.14 15.26
C TYR A 54 -8.44 3.01 16.58
N ARG A 55 -8.36 1.84 17.22
CA ARG A 55 -8.85 1.65 18.59
C ARG A 55 -7.89 2.32 19.56
N LEU A 56 -8.43 3.08 20.51
CA LEU A 56 -7.68 3.57 21.65
C LEU A 56 -7.50 2.46 22.70
N VAL A 57 -6.25 2.21 23.12
CA VAL A 57 -5.90 1.18 24.12
C VAL A 57 -5.15 1.78 25.33
N PRO A 58 -5.26 1.18 26.53
CA PRO A 58 -4.65 1.73 27.76
C PRO A 58 -3.13 1.48 27.88
N TYR A 59 -2.42 1.20 26.79
CA TYR A 59 -0.98 0.94 26.77
C TYR A 59 -0.31 1.57 25.54
N ILE A 60 0.99 1.80 25.62
CA ILE A 60 1.75 2.36 24.50
C ILE A 60 1.88 1.30 23.41
N ALA A 61 1.32 1.62 22.25
CA ALA A 61 1.23 0.78 21.08
C ALA A 61 2.22 1.27 20.00
N ASN A 62 3.51 1.03 20.23
CA ASN A 62 4.55 1.44 19.29
C ASN A 62 4.49 0.60 18.01
N SER A 63 4.20 1.24 16.88
CA SER A 63 4.07 0.53 15.61
C SER A 63 5.46 0.24 14.99
N PRO A 64 5.80 -1.03 14.69
CA PRO A 64 7.08 -1.41 14.09
C PRO A 64 7.30 -0.91 12.65
N ASP A 65 6.22 -0.49 11.98
CA ASP A 65 6.21 0.10 10.63
C ASP A 65 6.36 1.64 10.65
N ARG A 66 6.49 2.24 11.85
CA ARG A 66 6.55 3.71 12.10
C ARG A 66 5.30 4.47 11.61
N GLN A 67 4.22 3.78 11.29
CA GLN A 67 2.93 4.39 10.99
C GLN A 67 2.08 4.55 12.25
N THR A 68 1.03 5.35 12.17
CA THR A 68 0.09 5.55 13.26
C THR A 68 -0.64 4.25 13.59
N GLY A 69 -0.64 3.92 14.88
CA GLY A 69 -1.32 2.77 15.47
C GLY A 69 -0.67 1.42 15.17
N VAL A 70 -0.47 0.57 16.17
CA VAL A 70 0.07 -0.79 15.96
C VAL A 70 -0.99 -1.70 15.32
N VAL A 71 -0.61 -2.58 14.40
CA VAL A 71 -1.54 -3.55 13.81
C VAL A 71 -1.93 -4.61 14.85
N ASN A 72 -3.23 -4.75 15.15
CA ASN A 72 -3.73 -5.96 15.81
C ASN A 72 -3.98 -7.04 14.75
N ILE A 73 -3.07 -8.00 14.65
CA ILE A 73 -3.08 -9.00 13.57
C ILE A 73 -4.39 -9.79 13.53
N ASP A 74 -4.89 -10.28 14.66
CA ASP A 74 -6.03 -11.20 14.64
C ASP A 74 -7.34 -10.47 14.32
N ILE A 75 -7.56 -9.29 14.90
CA ILE A 75 -8.74 -8.47 14.60
C ILE A 75 -8.68 -7.93 13.16
N MET A 76 -7.51 -7.45 12.72
CA MET A 76 -7.31 -6.98 11.35
C MET A 76 -7.55 -8.09 10.33
N TYR A 77 -7.03 -9.29 10.59
CA TYR A 77 -7.20 -10.43 9.70
C TYR A 77 -8.67 -10.80 9.58
N ASP A 78 -9.38 -10.96 10.69
CA ASP A 78 -10.80 -11.29 10.66
C ASP A 78 -11.63 -10.20 9.96
N ASN A 79 -11.33 -8.93 10.23
CA ASN A 79 -12.03 -7.81 9.61
C ASN A 79 -11.80 -7.76 8.09
N LEU A 80 -10.55 -7.80 7.64
CA LEU A 80 -10.20 -7.66 6.21
C LEU A 80 -10.55 -8.91 5.38
N MET A 81 -10.45 -10.10 5.98
CA MET A 81 -10.61 -11.36 5.25
C MET A 81 -12.04 -11.88 5.28
N HIS A 82 -12.80 -11.62 6.34
CA HIS A 82 -14.09 -12.28 6.56
C HIS A 82 -15.28 -11.33 6.73
N LYS A 83 -15.08 -10.11 7.26
CA LYS A 83 -16.20 -9.23 7.63
C LYS A 83 -16.43 -8.08 6.67
N PHE A 84 -15.37 -7.49 6.13
CA PHE A 84 -15.48 -6.32 5.27
C PHE A 84 -15.98 -6.69 3.88
N THR A 85 -16.79 -5.79 3.33
CA THR A 85 -17.28 -5.84 1.95
C THR A 85 -16.72 -4.65 1.20
N TRP A 86 -16.19 -4.89 0.00
CA TRP A 86 -15.47 -3.88 -0.78
C TRP A 86 -16.32 -3.21 -1.86
N GLY A 87 -17.64 -3.39 -1.82
CA GLY A 87 -18.59 -2.56 -2.58
C GLY A 87 -18.42 -2.59 -4.09
N GLY A 88 -17.98 -3.72 -4.66
CA GLY A 88 -17.79 -3.87 -6.11
C GLY A 88 -16.50 -3.25 -6.64
N LEU A 89 -15.50 -3.02 -5.79
CA LEU A 89 -14.19 -2.52 -6.22
C LEU A 89 -13.46 -3.45 -7.22
N ASN A 90 -13.92 -4.69 -7.40
CA ASN A 90 -13.41 -5.64 -8.38
C ASN A 90 -14.32 -5.81 -9.61
N ASP A 91 -15.44 -5.11 -9.67
CA ASP A 91 -16.39 -5.19 -10.77
C ASP A 91 -16.02 -4.16 -11.86
N PRO A 92 -15.59 -4.59 -13.06
CA PRO A 92 -15.24 -3.68 -14.15
C PRO A 92 -16.43 -2.89 -14.70
N ASP A 93 -17.67 -3.32 -14.44
CA ASP A 93 -18.88 -2.63 -14.88
C ASP A 93 -19.29 -1.50 -13.90
N VAL A 94 -18.63 -1.41 -12.73
CA VAL A 94 -18.86 -0.36 -11.74
C VAL A 94 -17.92 0.82 -11.99
N TYR A 95 -18.50 1.98 -12.27
CA TYR A 95 -17.73 3.23 -12.35
C TYR A 95 -17.29 3.69 -10.96
N LEU A 96 -15.97 3.82 -10.78
CA LEU A 96 -15.36 4.37 -9.58
C LEU A 96 -14.91 5.80 -9.85
N ASP A 97 -15.47 6.76 -9.11
CA ASP A 97 -15.04 8.15 -9.20
C ASP A 97 -13.68 8.39 -8.51
N GLU A 98 -13.19 9.63 -8.59
CA GLU A 98 -11.92 10.02 -7.96
C GLU A 98 -11.92 9.78 -6.44
N THR A 99 -13.06 9.98 -5.77
CA THR A 99 -13.16 9.83 -4.32
C THR A 99 -13.03 8.36 -3.93
N ASN A 100 -13.71 7.48 -4.65
CA ASN A 100 -13.68 6.04 -4.42
C ASN A 100 -12.27 5.48 -4.68
N THR A 101 -11.65 5.86 -5.80
CA THR A 101 -10.29 5.42 -6.15
C THR A 101 -9.23 5.93 -5.16
N ARG A 102 -9.39 7.14 -4.60
CA ARG A 102 -8.55 7.64 -3.51
C ARG A 102 -8.70 6.82 -2.22
N MET A 103 -9.89 6.36 -1.90
CA MET A 103 -10.12 5.52 -0.71
C MET A 103 -9.43 4.16 -0.81
N VAL A 104 -9.31 3.59 -2.02
CA VAL A 104 -8.57 2.34 -2.26
C VAL A 104 -7.13 2.42 -1.76
N MET A 105 -6.50 3.60 -1.80
CA MET A 105 -5.14 3.78 -1.26
C MET A 105 -5.05 3.43 0.23
N ASN A 106 -6.04 3.85 1.02
CA ASN A 106 -6.10 3.54 2.45
C ASN A 106 -6.34 2.05 2.68
N PHE A 107 -7.17 1.42 1.86
CA PHE A 107 -7.48 0.01 1.98
C PHE A 107 -6.25 -0.85 1.68
N ARG A 108 -5.59 -0.60 0.54
CA ARG A 108 -4.33 -1.28 0.18
C ARG A 108 -3.25 -1.08 1.22
N ASN A 109 -3.12 0.12 1.77
CA ASN A 109 -2.16 0.36 2.86
C ASN A 109 -2.48 -0.53 4.08
N ASN A 110 -3.75 -0.65 4.49
CA ASN A 110 -4.12 -1.49 5.62
C ASN A 110 -3.89 -2.99 5.36
N PHE A 111 -4.17 -3.47 4.14
CA PHE A 111 -3.80 -4.83 3.72
C PHE A 111 -2.29 -5.04 3.78
N ALA A 112 -1.50 -4.09 3.27
CA ALA A 112 -0.04 -4.19 3.29
C ALA A 112 0.53 -4.21 4.71
N ARG A 113 0.02 -3.34 5.58
CA ARG A 113 0.41 -3.30 7.00
C ARG A 113 0.10 -4.62 7.71
N LEU A 114 -1.05 -5.23 7.43
CA LEU A 114 -1.39 -6.55 7.97
C LEU A 114 -0.45 -7.64 7.43
N ALA A 115 -0.21 -7.66 6.11
CA ALA A 115 0.67 -8.64 5.49
C ALA A 115 2.09 -8.57 6.06
N GLU A 116 2.64 -7.36 6.22
CA GLU A 116 3.96 -7.17 6.83
C GLU A 116 3.99 -7.61 8.31
N ALA A 117 2.94 -7.30 9.08
CA ALA A 117 2.83 -7.73 10.47
C ALA A 117 2.77 -9.27 10.59
N LEU A 118 2.03 -9.94 9.69
CA LEU A 118 1.98 -11.40 9.60
C LEU A 118 3.34 -12.00 9.22
N TYR A 119 4.04 -11.42 8.24
CA TYR A 119 5.39 -11.80 7.86
C TYR A 119 6.35 -11.71 9.06
N ARG A 120 6.34 -10.59 9.81
CA ARG A 120 7.16 -10.40 11.01
C ARG A 120 6.86 -11.42 12.13
N LYS A 121 5.68 -12.04 12.11
CA LYS A 121 5.27 -13.13 13.03
C LYS A 121 5.47 -14.53 12.43
N ASN A 122 6.16 -14.64 11.29
CA ASN A 122 6.40 -15.90 10.58
C ASN A 122 5.11 -16.63 10.12
N ARG A 123 4.00 -15.89 9.94
CA ARG A 123 2.73 -16.41 9.41
C ARG A 123 2.69 -16.20 7.90
N LYS A 124 3.60 -16.86 7.17
CA LYS A 124 3.85 -16.60 5.73
C LYS A 124 2.60 -16.84 4.87
N ASP A 125 1.94 -17.98 5.00
CA ASP A 125 0.76 -18.31 4.19
C ASP A 125 -0.38 -17.33 4.38
N SER A 126 -0.63 -16.91 5.64
CA SER A 126 -1.61 -15.88 5.94
C SER A 126 -1.24 -14.53 5.33
N ALA A 127 0.05 -14.17 5.32
CA ALA A 127 0.50 -12.92 4.72
C ALA A 127 0.29 -12.93 3.20
N ILE A 128 0.61 -14.04 2.52
CA ILE A 128 0.34 -14.21 1.08
C ILE A 128 -1.17 -14.09 0.82
N ALA A 129 -2.00 -14.78 1.59
CA ALA A 129 -3.46 -14.75 1.42
C ALA A 129 -4.06 -13.34 1.59
N VAL A 130 -3.52 -12.54 2.53
CA VAL A 130 -3.94 -11.14 2.73
C VAL A 130 -3.61 -10.29 1.50
N ILE A 131 -2.42 -10.45 0.92
CA ILE A 131 -2.05 -9.70 -0.29
C ILE A 131 -2.88 -10.17 -1.48
N ASP A 132 -3.08 -11.48 -1.65
CA ASP A 132 -3.90 -12.06 -2.72
C ASP A 132 -5.32 -11.49 -2.66
N LYS A 133 -5.94 -11.46 -1.46
CA LYS A 133 -7.28 -10.91 -1.26
C LYS A 133 -7.35 -9.43 -1.62
N CYS A 134 -6.32 -8.66 -1.29
CA CYS A 134 -6.25 -7.25 -1.64
C CYS A 134 -6.27 -7.04 -3.16
N ILE A 135 -5.56 -7.87 -3.93
CA ILE A 135 -5.48 -7.76 -5.39
C ILE A 135 -6.76 -8.27 -6.05
N GLU A 136 -7.37 -9.31 -5.50
CA GLU A 136 -8.66 -9.85 -5.96
C GLU A 136 -9.78 -8.82 -5.80
N GLU A 137 -9.86 -8.15 -4.64
CA GLU A 137 -10.91 -7.19 -4.33
C GLU A 137 -10.66 -5.80 -4.94
N MET A 138 -9.40 -5.49 -5.25
CA MET A 138 -8.97 -4.20 -5.80
C MET A 138 -7.99 -4.47 -6.95
N PRO A 139 -8.45 -5.05 -8.07
CA PRO A 139 -7.60 -5.33 -9.22
C PRO A 139 -7.20 -4.04 -9.93
N LYS A 140 -6.16 -4.12 -10.76
CA LYS A 140 -5.65 -2.96 -11.52
C LYS A 140 -6.69 -2.35 -12.48
N THR A 141 -7.61 -3.17 -12.96
CA THR A 141 -8.61 -2.82 -13.99
C THR A 141 -9.59 -1.76 -13.50
N THR A 142 -9.97 -1.83 -12.23
CA THR A 142 -10.90 -0.89 -11.58
C THR A 142 -10.14 0.12 -10.72
N ALA A 143 -9.04 -0.30 -10.08
CA ALA A 143 -8.20 0.54 -9.25
C ALA A 143 -6.73 0.39 -9.66
N PRO A 144 -6.17 1.26 -10.50
CA PRO A 144 -4.77 1.20 -10.91
C PRO A 144 -3.81 1.11 -9.71
N PHE A 145 -2.73 0.36 -9.83
CA PHE A 145 -1.72 0.28 -8.78
C PHE A 145 -1.03 1.63 -8.61
N SER A 146 -0.97 2.11 -7.38
CA SER A 146 -0.27 3.35 -7.01
C SER A 146 0.95 3.06 -6.16
N TYR A 147 1.67 4.11 -5.74
CA TYR A 147 2.74 4.02 -4.75
C TYR A 147 2.36 3.21 -3.50
N PHE A 148 1.09 3.26 -3.07
CA PHE A 148 0.60 2.50 -1.91
C PHE A 148 0.54 0.98 -2.14
N SER A 149 0.74 0.52 -3.36
CA SER A 149 0.85 -0.91 -3.70
C SER A 149 2.27 -1.43 -3.51
N PHE A 150 3.28 -0.56 -3.48
CA PHE A 150 4.69 -0.95 -3.34
C PHE A 150 4.97 -1.82 -2.10
N PRO A 151 4.40 -1.52 -0.90
CA PRO A 151 4.58 -2.39 0.26
C PRO A 151 4.01 -3.81 0.07
N LEU A 152 2.94 -3.99 -0.72
CA LEU A 152 2.40 -5.31 -1.06
C LEU A 152 3.43 -6.11 -1.88
N VAL A 153 3.98 -5.48 -2.93
CA VAL A 153 4.98 -6.08 -3.81
C VAL A 153 6.24 -6.46 -3.03
N ASN A 154 6.79 -5.53 -2.24
CA ASN A 154 7.94 -5.81 -1.38
C ASN A 154 7.67 -6.99 -0.43
N THR A 155 6.45 -7.09 0.11
CA THR A 155 6.10 -8.17 1.03
C THR A 155 5.99 -9.53 0.32
N TYR A 156 5.52 -9.59 -0.93
CA TYR A 156 5.60 -10.83 -1.71
C TYR A 156 7.03 -11.33 -1.89
N TYR A 157 7.98 -10.44 -2.19
CA TYR A 157 9.39 -10.85 -2.31
C TYR A 157 9.99 -11.27 -0.97
N LEU A 158 9.62 -10.62 0.14
CA LEU A 158 10.02 -11.09 1.49
C LEU A 158 9.45 -12.48 1.84
N LEU A 159 8.34 -12.86 1.22
CA LEU A 159 7.66 -14.13 1.40
C LEU A 159 8.12 -15.21 0.40
N ASP A 160 9.11 -14.93 -0.43
CA ASP A 160 9.59 -15.81 -1.51
C ASP A 160 8.52 -16.09 -2.59
N ALA A 161 7.46 -15.29 -2.65
CA ALA A 161 6.36 -15.39 -3.61
C ALA A 161 6.64 -14.59 -4.90
N ASN A 162 7.85 -14.72 -5.45
CA ASN A 162 8.40 -13.82 -6.46
C ASN A 162 7.49 -13.65 -7.68
N LYS A 163 7.01 -14.76 -8.26
CA LYS A 163 6.14 -14.71 -9.46
C LYS A 163 4.87 -13.86 -9.26
N LYS A 164 4.32 -13.83 -8.04
CA LYS A 164 3.16 -12.97 -7.72
C LYS A 164 3.58 -11.50 -7.61
N GLY A 165 4.75 -11.25 -7.01
CA GLY A 165 5.37 -9.93 -6.97
C GLY A 165 5.67 -9.39 -8.37
N ASP A 166 6.22 -10.22 -9.26
CA ASP A 166 6.64 -9.85 -10.62
C ASP A 166 5.47 -9.31 -11.45
N VAL A 167 4.29 -9.91 -11.32
CA VAL A 167 3.07 -9.47 -12.03
C VAL A 167 2.73 -8.01 -11.70
N ILE A 168 2.71 -7.67 -10.41
CA ILE A 168 2.34 -6.32 -9.95
C ILE A 168 3.48 -5.35 -10.21
N LEU A 169 4.73 -5.79 -10.01
CA LEU A 169 5.90 -4.97 -10.26
C LEU A 169 5.98 -4.55 -11.73
N ALA A 170 5.77 -5.47 -12.66
CA ALA A 170 5.74 -5.19 -14.09
C ALA A 170 4.62 -4.19 -14.45
N ASP A 171 3.42 -4.39 -13.92
CA ASP A 171 2.30 -3.45 -14.12
C ASP A 171 2.61 -2.04 -13.60
N MET A 172 3.26 -1.95 -12.43
CA MET A 172 3.72 -0.69 -11.88
C MET A 172 4.82 -0.07 -12.74
N ILE A 173 5.82 -0.84 -13.19
CA ILE A 173 6.88 -0.34 -14.08
C ILE A 173 6.27 0.28 -15.33
N GLU A 174 5.41 -0.45 -16.03
CA GLU A 174 4.75 0.03 -17.24
C GLU A 174 3.96 1.32 -16.97
N SER A 175 3.06 1.29 -15.98
CA SER A 175 2.18 2.44 -15.68
C SER A 175 2.96 3.70 -15.29
N PHE A 176 3.99 3.55 -14.45
CA PHE A 176 4.78 4.69 -13.97
C PHE A 176 5.81 5.18 -14.99
N LEU A 177 6.34 4.32 -15.87
CA LEU A 177 7.15 4.76 -17.00
C LEU A 177 6.30 5.56 -17.99
N ASP A 178 5.12 5.06 -18.34
CA ASP A 178 4.19 5.77 -19.21
C ASP A 178 3.78 7.12 -18.63
N GLU A 179 3.42 7.18 -17.35
CA GLU A 179 3.12 8.43 -16.64
C GLU A 179 4.34 9.37 -16.66
N PHE A 180 5.54 8.86 -16.38
CA PHE A 180 6.76 9.66 -16.38
C PHE A 180 7.07 10.23 -17.77
N HIS A 181 6.97 9.42 -18.83
CA HIS A 181 7.16 9.87 -20.21
C HIS A 181 6.12 10.92 -20.61
N TYR A 182 4.85 10.68 -20.29
CA TYR A 182 3.78 11.64 -20.54
C TYR A 182 4.05 12.98 -19.84
N LEU A 183 4.31 12.97 -18.54
CA LEU A 183 4.60 14.18 -17.75
C LEU A 183 5.88 14.90 -18.21
N ASN A 184 6.82 14.18 -18.83
CA ASN A 184 8.02 14.76 -19.43
C ASN A 184 7.78 15.39 -20.80
N ALA A 185 6.83 14.87 -21.57
CA ALA A 185 6.46 15.37 -22.88
C ALA A 185 5.63 16.68 -22.80
N ILE A 186 4.98 16.94 -21.67
CA ILE A 186 4.24 18.20 -21.44
C ILE A 186 5.21 19.39 -21.46
N LYS A 187 4.94 20.36 -22.35
CA LYS A 187 5.77 21.56 -22.54
C LYS A 187 5.71 22.51 -21.34
N ASP A 188 4.51 22.83 -20.86
CA ASP A 188 4.32 23.65 -19.67
C ASP A 188 4.34 22.77 -18.41
N LYS A 189 5.41 22.90 -17.63
CA LYS A 189 5.61 22.10 -16.41
C LYS A 189 4.96 22.74 -15.18
N ASN A 190 4.32 23.90 -15.32
CA ASN A 190 3.61 24.54 -14.23
C ASN A 190 2.42 23.67 -13.79
N GLY A 191 2.28 23.46 -12.47
CA GLY A 191 1.21 22.63 -11.90
C GLY A 191 1.49 21.12 -11.85
N ILE A 192 2.37 20.57 -12.69
CA ILE A 192 2.67 19.11 -12.71
C ILE A 192 3.95 18.71 -11.96
N LYS A 193 4.65 19.67 -11.35
CA LYS A 193 5.92 19.43 -10.64
C LYS A 193 5.80 18.30 -9.61
N ARG A 194 4.74 18.33 -8.78
CA ARG A 194 4.49 17.31 -7.76
C ARG A 194 4.27 15.92 -8.37
N ASN A 195 3.50 15.83 -9.45
CA ASN A 195 3.23 14.54 -10.11
C ASN A 195 4.52 13.94 -10.67
N ARG A 196 5.37 14.77 -11.29
CA ARG A 196 6.69 14.35 -11.79
C ARG A 196 7.60 13.85 -10.67
N GLU A 197 7.63 14.56 -9.54
CA GLU A 197 8.41 14.16 -8.36
C GLU A 197 7.91 12.82 -7.79
N ILE A 198 6.60 12.61 -7.73
CA ILE A 198 6.00 11.34 -7.30
C ILE A 198 6.36 10.22 -8.26
N ALA A 199 6.13 10.38 -9.57
CA ALA A 199 6.44 9.35 -10.57
C ALA A 199 7.93 8.96 -10.53
N GLY A 200 8.83 9.95 -10.49
CA GLY A 200 10.27 9.69 -10.37
C GLY A 200 10.66 9.00 -9.05
N SER A 201 10.03 9.36 -7.94
CA SER A 201 10.25 8.70 -6.64
C SER A 201 9.79 7.23 -6.67
N VAL A 202 8.65 6.94 -7.29
CA VAL A 202 8.14 5.56 -7.43
C VAL A 202 9.10 4.72 -8.27
N LEU A 203 9.55 5.23 -9.42
CA LEU A 203 10.53 4.54 -10.27
C LEU A 203 11.87 4.30 -9.54
N SER A 204 12.33 5.27 -8.74
CA SER A 204 13.51 5.09 -7.89
C SER A 204 13.32 3.98 -6.85
N ASN A 205 12.16 3.92 -6.19
CA ASN A 205 11.85 2.85 -5.23
C ASN A 205 11.75 1.48 -5.90
N ILE A 206 11.18 1.40 -7.11
CA ILE A 206 11.14 0.19 -7.94
C ILE A 206 12.56 -0.27 -8.26
N SER A 207 13.44 0.63 -8.70
CA SER A 207 14.85 0.31 -8.98
C SER A 207 15.57 -0.24 -7.74
N GLN A 208 15.37 0.39 -6.58
CA GLN A 208 15.92 -0.10 -5.31
C GLN A 208 15.39 -1.49 -4.94
N LEU A 209 14.11 -1.77 -5.20
CA LEU A 209 13.49 -3.08 -4.97
C LEU A 209 14.15 -4.16 -5.85
N ILE A 210 14.27 -3.89 -7.15
CA ILE A 210 14.91 -4.78 -8.13
C ILE A 210 16.33 -5.09 -7.70
N GLN A 211 17.11 -4.09 -7.27
CA GLN A 211 18.47 -4.27 -6.78
C GLN A 211 18.51 -5.08 -5.48
N ARG A 212 17.65 -4.74 -4.51
CA ARG A 212 17.60 -5.40 -3.19
C ARG A 212 17.33 -6.90 -3.31
N PHE A 213 16.38 -7.28 -4.16
CA PHE A 213 15.98 -8.68 -4.36
C PHE A 213 16.71 -9.34 -5.54
N LYS A 214 17.61 -8.63 -6.22
CA LYS A 214 18.38 -9.11 -7.38
C LYS A 214 17.49 -9.70 -8.47
N LEU A 215 16.41 -8.99 -8.80
CA LEU A 215 15.39 -9.46 -9.74
C LEU A 215 15.85 -9.38 -11.19
N ALA A 216 16.71 -8.41 -11.52
CA ALA A 216 17.24 -8.24 -12.87
C ALA A 216 18.52 -9.05 -13.10
N ASP A 217 18.61 -9.70 -14.27
CA ASP A 217 19.78 -10.42 -14.74
C ASP A 217 20.47 -9.63 -15.86
N ALA A 218 21.48 -8.85 -15.48
CA ALA A 218 22.28 -8.03 -16.37
C ALA A 218 23.22 -8.85 -17.28
N SER A 219 23.23 -10.19 -17.19
CA SER A 219 24.05 -11.05 -18.06
C SER A 219 23.41 -11.36 -19.41
N TYR A 220 22.14 -10.95 -19.60
CA TYR A 220 21.42 -11.02 -20.87
C TYR A 220 21.20 -9.63 -21.46
N THR A 221 21.06 -9.57 -22.78
CA THR A 221 20.50 -8.41 -23.47
C THR A 221 19.01 -8.64 -23.69
N TYR A 222 18.19 -7.62 -23.49
CA TYR A 222 16.74 -7.71 -23.62
C TYR A 222 16.27 -6.91 -24.83
N SER A 223 15.33 -7.45 -25.60
CA SER A 223 14.78 -6.77 -26.78
C SER A 223 13.30 -7.05 -26.99
N GLU A 224 12.60 -6.07 -27.57
CA GLU A 224 11.23 -6.21 -28.06
C GLU A 224 11.22 -6.21 -29.59
N LEU A 225 10.57 -7.20 -30.20
CA LEU A 225 10.42 -7.33 -31.65
C LEU A 225 8.99 -7.73 -32.00
N LYS A 226 8.26 -6.84 -32.68
CA LYS A 226 6.87 -7.05 -33.13
C LYS A 226 5.92 -7.49 -31.99
N GLY A 227 6.06 -6.89 -30.81
CA GLY A 227 5.23 -7.19 -29.63
C GLY A 227 5.58 -8.51 -28.92
N LYS A 228 6.70 -9.16 -29.28
CA LYS A 228 7.29 -10.28 -28.54
C LYS A 228 8.56 -9.82 -27.83
N TYR A 229 8.83 -10.40 -26.67
CA TYR A 229 9.95 -10.03 -25.81
C TYR A 229 10.98 -11.15 -25.77
N PHE A 230 12.27 -10.78 -25.78
CA PHE A 230 13.36 -11.75 -25.84
C PHE A 230 14.49 -11.38 -24.89
N LYS A 231 15.15 -12.41 -24.35
CA LYS A 231 16.48 -12.30 -23.71
C LYS A 231 17.52 -13.03 -24.56
N GLU A 232 18.72 -12.48 -24.64
CA GLU A 232 19.80 -12.97 -25.50
C GLU A 232 21.14 -13.04 -24.76
N LYS A 233 21.85 -14.17 -24.93
CA LYS A 233 23.22 -14.37 -24.43
C LYS A 233 23.94 -15.40 -25.29
N ASN A 234 25.18 -15.11 -25.71
CA ASN A 234 26.02 -16.02 -26.50
C ASN A 234 25.25 -16.66 -27.67
N GLU A 235 24.62 -15.84 -28.52
CA GLU A 235 23.85 -16.26 -29.70
C GLU A 235 22.58 -17.08 -29.41
N THR A 236 22.27 -17.37 -28.15
CA THR A 236 21.01 -17.99 -27.75
C THR A 236 19.96 -16.91 -27.49
N LYS A 237 18.83 -17.01 -28.18
CA LYS A 237 17.68 -16.11 -28.05
C LYS A 237 16.47 -16.89 -27.54
N GLU A 238 15.91 -16.44 -26.43
CA GLU A 238 14.75 -17.07 -25.78
C GLU A 238 13.61 -16.05 -25.70
N GLU A 239 12.40 -16.46 -26.10
CA GLU A 239 11.18 -15.66 -25.92
C GLU A 239 10.79 -15.67 -24.44
N ILE A 240 10.52 -14.50 -23.86
CA ILE A 240 10.18 -14.30 -22.44
C ILE A 240 8.84 -13.59 -22.30
N SER A 241 8.30 -13.57 -21.07
CA SER A 241 7.09 -12.80 -20.80
C SER A 241 7.38 -11.30 -20.82
N LYS A 242 6.33 -10.49 -21.02
CA LYS A 242 6.40 -9.03 -20.88
C LYS A 242 6.87 -8.62 -19.49
N ASN A 243 6.42 -9.34 -18.45
CA ASN A 243 6.77 -9.04 -17.07
C ASN A 243 8.27 -9.23 -16.84
N ASP A 244 8.82 -10.34 -17.34
CA ASP A 244 10.26 -10.60 -17.28
C ASP A 244 11.03 -9.50 -18.02
N TYR A 245 10.57 -9.07 -19.20
CA TYR A 245 11.19 -7.99 -19.94
C TYR A 245 11.21 -6.68 -19.15
N LEU A 246 10.06 -6.22 -18.67
CA LEU A 246 9.93 -4.95 -17.95
C LEU A 246 10.77 -4.89 -16.66
N ILE A 247 10.90 -6.00 -15.94
CA ILE A 247 11.73 -6.05 -14.72
C ILE A 247 13.22 -5.96 -15.04
N ASN A 248 13.62 -6.37 -16.25
CA ASN A 248 15.02 -6.45 -16.66
C ASN A 248 15.51 -5.25 -17.50
N THR A 249 14.62 -4.39 -17.99
CA THR A 249 14.94 -3.20 -18.81
C THR A 249 14.62 -1.90 -18.10
#